data_AF-A0A0L0BUN6-F1
#
_entry.id   AF-A0A0L0BUN6-F1
#
_cell.length_a   1.000
_cell.length_b   1.000
_cell.length_c   1.000
_cell.angle_alpha   90.00
_cell.angle_beta   90.00
_cell.angle_gamma   90.00
#
_symmetry.space_group_name_H-M   'P 1'
#
loop_
_entity.id
_entity.type
_entity.pdbx_description
1 polymer ?
#
loop_
_entity_poly.entity_id
_entity_poly.type
_entity_poly.pdbx_seq_one_letter_code
_entity_poly.pdbx_strand_id
1 'polypeptide(L)'
;MRVAITRFTKMSPKLKELRIHLCQTGEASKGAREYVERFYPTLKKDNPELPILIRECSGVQPRLWARYALGKETSVPLTNQSAQDIQKQVEAVGK
;
A
#
# COMPACT_ATOMS: atom_id res chain seq x y z
N MET A 1 23.74 -9.27 12.29
CA MET A 1 22.49 -8.50 12.15
C MET A 1 22.37 -8.01 10.71
N ARG A 2 21.59 -8.68 9.85
CA ARG A 2 21.31 -8.17 8.50
C ARG A 2 20.23 -7.10 8.63
N VAL A 3 20.65 -5.84 8.66
CA VAL A 3 19.71 -4.72 8.52
C VAL A 3 19.19 -4.80 7.09
N ALA A 4 17.95 -5.25 6.92
CA ALA A 4 17.26 -5.16 5.65
C ALA A 4 17.07 -3.67 5.36
N ILE A 5 17.97 -3.11 4.57
CA ILE A 5 17.78 -1.79 3.96
C ILE A 5 16.57 -1.98 3.04
N THR A 6 15.39 -1.56 3.48
CA THR A 6 14.17 -1.51 2.67
C THR A 6 14.39 -0.48 1.57
N ARG A 7 15.02 -0.91 0.48
CA ARG A 7 15.04 -0.15 -0.77
C ARG A 7 13.60 -0.11 -1.26
N PHE A 8 12.99 1.07 -1.24
CA PHE A 8 11.73 1.31 -1.93
C PHE A 8 11.94 0.94 -3.40
N THR A 9 11.40 -0.21 -3.76
CA THR A 9 11.66 -0.84 -5.04
C THR A 9 10.75 -0.17 -6.06
N LYS A 10 11.33 0.29 -7.16
CA LYS A 10 10.58 0.77 -8.33
C LYS A 10 9.57 -0.31 -8.70
N MET A 11 8.28 0.03 -8.62
CA MET A 11 7.21 -0.95 -8.80
C MET A 11 7.25 -1.47 -10.24
N SER A 12 6.88 -2.73 -10.45
CA SER A 12 6.97 -3.33 -11.78
C SER A 12 6.06 -2.59 -12.77
N PRO A 13 6.46 -2.45 -14.05
CA PRO A 13 5.67 -1.74 -15.07
C PRO A 13 4.33 -2.44 -15.38
N LYS A 14 4.11 -3.62 -14.81
CA LYS A 14 2.86 -4.38 -14.89
C LYS A 14 1.79 -3.82 -13.96
N LEU A 15 2.17 -3.14 -12.87
CA LEU A 15 1.22 -2.50 -11.97
C LEU A 15 0.69 -1.23 -12.64
N LYS A 16 -0.63 -1.14 -12.78
CA LYS A 16 -1.32 0.00 -13.38
C LYS A 16 -1.91 0.92 -12.34
N GLU A 17 -2.44 0.39 -11.24
CA GLU A 17 -3.03 1.18 -10.17
C GLU A 17 -2.82 0.51 -8.81
N LEU A 18 -2.60 1.33 -7.79
CA LEU A 18 -2.62 0.91 -6.39
C LEU A 18 -3.73 1.67 -5.66
N ARG A 19 -4.65 0.99 -4.99
CA ARG A 19 -5.74 1.62 -4.24
C ARG A 19 -5.70 1.16 -2.79
N ILE A 20 -5.55 2.08 -1.86
CA ILE A 20 -5.51 1.80 -0.42
C ILE A 20 -6.83 2.28 0.17
N HIS A 21 -7.63 1.35 0.69
CA HIS A 21 -8.82 1.67 1.45
C HIS A 21 -8.45 1.67 2.93
N LEU A 22 -8.76 2.75 3.64
CA LEU A 22 -8.47 2.88 5.06
C LEU A 22 -9.62 3.55 5.82
N CYS A 23 -9.74 3.22 7.10
CA CYS A 23 -10.69 3.87 8.01
C CYS A 23 -10.01 4.96 8.82
N GLN A 24 -10.68 6.10 8.96
CA GLN A 24 -10.17 7.28 9.68
C GLN A 24 -10.13 7.06 11.19
N THR A 25 -11.12 6.36 11.74
CA THR A 25 -11.34 6.21 13.19
C THR A 25 -11.11 4.80 13.71
N GLY A 26 -11.18 3.77 12.84
CA GLY A 26 -11.07 2.38 13.25
C GLY A 26 -9.67 2.00 13.74
N GLU A 27 -9.59 1.31 14.88
CA GLU A 27 -8.33 0.80 15.43
C GLU A 27 -7.62 -0.14 14.46
N ALA A 28 -8.39 -0.96 13.73
CA ALA A 28 -7.86 -1.88 12.74
C ALA A 28 -7.10 -1.21 11.58
N SER A 29 -7.33 0.09 11.34
CA SER A 29 -6.66 0.89 10.31
C SER A 29 -5.54 1.78 10.86
N LYS A 30 -5.19 1.68 12.16
CA LYS A 30 -4.13 2.51 12.75
C LYS A 30 -2.79 2.37 12.00
N GLY A 31 -2.36 1.14 11.71
CA GLY A 31 -1.13 0.90 10.94
C GLY A 31 -1.19 1.40 9.50
N ALA A 32 -2.37 1.37 8.85
CA ALA A 32 -2.55 1.92 7.50
C ALA A 32 -2.48 3.45 7.47
N ARG A 33 -2.98 4.13 8.51
CA ARG A 33 -2.84 5.59 8.66
C ARG A 33 -1.38 6.00 8.81
N GLU A 34 -0.66 5.36 9.74
CA GLU A 34 0.78 5.58 9.94
C GLU A 34 1.59 5.27 8.67
N TYR A 35 1.16 4.27 7.90
CA TYR A 35 1.80 3.92 6.64
C TYR A 35 1.64 5.04 5.59
N VAL A 36 0.44 5.57 5.44
CA VAL A 36 0.16 6.65 4.50
C VAL A 36 0.94 7.91 4.89
N GLU A 37 0.97 8.30 6.16
CA GLU A 37 1.69 9.51 6.59
C GLU A 37 3.20 9.45 6.31
N ARG A 38 3.83 8.31 6.59
CA ARG A 38 5.30 8.18 6.52
C ARG A 38 5.82 7.75 5.16
N PHE A 39 5.11 6.85 4.49
CA PHE A 39 5.65 6.17 3.30
C PHE A 39 5.05 6.67 1.99
N TYR A 40 3.85 7.24 1.98
CA TYR A 40 3.21 7.75 0.76
C TYR A 40 4.05 8.80 0.01
N PRO A 41 4.66 9.81 0.68
CA PRO A 41 5.44 10.83 -0.04
C PRO A 41 6.64 10.23 -0.78
N THR A 42 7.33 9.29 -0.15
CA THR A 42 8.49 8.58 -0.73
C THR A 42 8.04 7.69 -1.89
N LEU A 43 6.98 6.90 -1.70
CA LEU A 43 6.42 6.03 -2.74
C LEU A 43 5.99 6.80 -3.99
N LYS A 44 5.36 7.96 -3.81
CA LYS A 44 4.91 8.79 -4.93
C LYS A 44 6.08 9.45 -5.65
N LYS A 45 7.13 9.83 -4.92
CA LYS A 45 8.36 10.38 -5.49
C LYS A 45 9.11 9.35 -6.35
N ASP A 46 9.19 8.11 -5.88
CA ASP A 46 9.88 7.04 -6.61
C ASP A 46 9.07 6.51 -7.81
N ASN A 47 7.74 6.63 -7.78
CA ASN A 47 6.83 6.15 -8.83
C ASN A 47 5.87 7.26 -9.29
N PRO A 48 6.36 8.30 -10.02
CA PRO A 48 5.55 9.43 -10.43
C PRO A 48 4.40 9.02 -11.37
N GLU A 49 4.66 8.08 -12.29
CA GLU A 49 3.70 7.59 -13.29
C GLU A 49 2.64 6.64 -12.71
N LEU A 50 2.86 6.11 -11.51
CA LEU A 50 1.91 5.19 -10.88
C LEU A 50 0.79 5.98 -10.18
N PRO A 51 -0.49 5.73 -10.53
CA PRO A 51 -1.62 6.25 -9.77
C PRO A 51 -1.78 5.45 -8.48
N ILE A 52 -1.46 6.11 -7.36
CA ILE A 52 -1.70 5.60 -6.00
C ILE A 52 -2.90 6.35 -5.43
N LEU A 53 -4.03 5.65 -5.30
CA LEU A 53 -5.30 6.19 -4.85
C LEU A 53 -5.52 5.83 -3.39
N ILE A 54 -5.59 6.83 -2.51
CA ILE A 54 -6.00 6.64 -1.12
C ILE A 54 -7.49 6.93 -1.02
N ARG A 55 -8.25 5.97 -0.50
CA ARG A 55 -9.69 6.07 -0.28
C ARG A 55 -9.98 5.88 1.19
N GLU A 56 -10.30 6.98 1.84
CA GLU A 56 -10.73 6.98 3.23
C GLU A 56 -12.23 6.73 3.29
N CYS A 57 -12.65 5.75 4.10
CA CYS A 57 -14.06 5.45 4.31
C CYS A 57 -14.32 4.99 5.74
N SER A 58 -15.43 5.44 6.34
CA SER A 58 -15.81 5.06 7.70
C SER A 58 -16.36 3.63 7.74
N GLY A 59 -15.97 2.84 8.74
CA GLY A 59 -16.47 1.47 8.95
C GLY A 59 -15.93 0.42 7.97
N VAL A 60 -14.98 0.77 7.10
CA VAL A 60 -14.41 -0.17 6.12
C VAL A 60 -13.18 -0.87 6.69
N GLN A 61 -13.05 -2.17 6.42
CA GLN A 61 -11.82 -2.91 6.72
C GLN A 61 -10.70 -2.44 5.80
N PRO A 62 -9.52 -2.09 6.33
CA PRO A 62 -8.44 -1.59 5.52
C PRO A 62 -8.01 -2.66 4.51
N ARG A 63 -7.92 -2.27 3.24
CA ARG A 63 -7.67 -3.19 2.13
C ARG A 63 -6.79 -2.54 1.08
N LEU A 64 -5.77 -3.28 0.66
CA LEU A 64 -4.93 -2.94 -0.47
C LEU A 64 -5.52 -3.57 -1.73
N TRP A 65 -5.63 -2.77 -2.78
CA TRP A 65 -5.96 -3.24 -4.12
C TRP A 65 -4.82 -2.90 -5.05
N ALA A 66 -4.45 -3.86 -5.88
CA ALA A 66 -3.54 -3.63 -6.98
C ALA A 66 -4.16 -4.12 -8.27
N ARG A 67 -4.10 -3.28 -9.29
CA ARG A 67 -4.51 -3.59 -10.65
C ARG A 67 -3.28 -3.80 -11.50
N TYR A 68 -3.21 -4.94 -12.17
CA TYR A 68 -2.16 -5.28 -13.11
C TYR A 68 -2.64 -5.12 -14.56
N ALA A 69 -1.71 -5.23 -15.50
CA ALA A 69 -2.02 -5.41 -16.91
C ALA A 69 -3.01 -6.56 -17.13
N LEU A 70 -3.80 -6.46 -18.22
CA LEU A 70 -4.85 -7.43 -18.58
C LEU A 70 -6.03 -7.49 -17.59
N GLY A 71 -6.24 -6.42 -16.81
CA GLY A 71 -7.42 -6.30 -15.94
C GLY A 71 -7.41 -7.19 -14.70
N LYS A 72 -6.29 -7.85 -14.38
CA LYS A 72 -6.17 -8.65 -13.16
C LYS A 72 -6.09 -7.73 -11.95
N GLU A 73 -6.95 -7.97 -10.97
CA GLU A 73 -6.94 -7.25 -9.70
C GLU A 73 -6.63 -8.21 -8.55
N THR A 74 -5.78 -7.79 -7.62
CA THR A 74 -5.48 -8.50 -6.38
C THR A 74 -5.88 -7.63 -5.21
N SER A 75 -6.54 -8.25 -4.24
CA SER A 75 -6.96 -7.57 -3.01
C SER A 75 -6.33 -8.25 -1.80
N VAL A 76 -5.75 -7.46 -0.91
CA VAL A 76 -5.10 -7.95 0.30
C VAL A 76 -5.67 -7.20 1.52
N PRO A 77 -6.21 -7.92 2.51
CA PRO A 77 -6.70 -7.29 3.74
C PRO A 77 -5.51 -6.81 4.60
N LEU A 78 -5.58 -5.57 5.10
CA LEU A 78 -4.57 -4.92 5.93
C LEU A 78 -5.03 -4.80 7.41
N THR A 79 -5.97 -5.62 7.84
CA THR A 79 -6.57 -5.55 9.18
C THR A 79 -5.53 -5.78 10.28
N ASN A 80 -5.39 -4.83 11.21
CA ASN A 80 -4.48 -4.90 12.37
C ASN A 80 -2.99 -5.10 12.02
N GLN A 81 -2.57 -4.77 10.80
CA GLN A 81 -1.17 -4.88 10.40
C GLN A 81 -0.35 -3.66 10.82
N SER A 82 0.93 -3.87 11.11
CA SER A 82 1.89 -2.80 11.34
C SER A 82 2.26 -2.09 10.04
N ALA A 83 2.70 -0.83 10.10
CA ALA A 83 3.12 -0.10 8.90
C ALA A 83 4.28 -0.79 8.14
N GLN A 84 5.14 -1.54 8.85
CA GLN A 84 6.23 -2.30 8.25
C GLN A 84 5.72 -3.53 7.49
N ASP A 85 4.68 -4.20 7.98
CA ASP A 85 4.12 -5.37 7.30
C ASP A 85 3.30 -4.94 6.07
N ILE A 86 2.60 -3.81 6.16
CA ILE A 86 1.94 -3.19 5.01
C ILE A 86 2.96 -2.86 3.92
N GLN A 87 4.13 -2.33 4.29
CA GLN A 87 5.21 -2.09 3.32
C GLN A 87 5.64 -3.38 2.61
N LYS A 88 5.87 -4.47 3.35
CA LYS A 88 6.24 -5.77 2.75
C LYS A 88 5.14 -6.28 1.80
N GLN A 89 3.87 -6.09 2.15
CA GLN A 89 2.76 -6.49 1.30
C GLN A 89 2.69 -5.65 0.02
N VAL A 90 2.90 -4.33 0.12
CA VAL A 90 2.97 -3.45 -1.06
C VAL A 90 4.15 -3.84 -1.95
N GLU A 91 5.31 -4.15 -1.39
CA GLU A 91 6.47 -4.66 -2.14
C GLU A 91 6.20 -6.03 -2.78
N ALA A 92 5.49 -6.93 -2.09
CA ALA A 92 5.11 -8.23 -2.63
C ALA A 92 4.15 -8.11 -3.82
N VAL A 93 3.21 -7.15 -3.72
CA VAL A 93 2.25 -6.82 -4.78
C VAL A 93 2.92 -6.04 -5.92
N GLY A 94 3.99 -5.31 -5.63
CA GLY A 94 4.77 -4.52 -6.58
C GLY A 94 5.75 -5.28 -7.47
N LYS A 95 5.96 -6.57 -7.21
CA LYS A 95 6.75 -7.46 -8.08
C LYS A 95 5.91 -7.90 -9.29
#